data_AF-A0A0L8FUD5-F1
#
_entry.id   AF-A0A0L8FUD5-F1
#
_cell.length_a   1.000
_cell.length_b   1.000
_cell.length_c   1.000
_cell.angle_alpha   90.00
_cell.angle_beta   90.00
_cell.angle_gamma   90.00
#
_symmetry.space_group_name_H-M   'P 1'
#
loop_
_entity.id
_entity.type
_entity.pdbx_description
1 polymer ?
#
loop_
_entity_poly.entity_id
_entity_poly.type
_entity_poly.pdbx_seq_one_letter_code
_entity_poly.pdbx_strand_id
1 'polypeptide(L)'
;MDLFQVVTFLFLNYILIVSSASIPTRCKIPTDLKVRYENLSNATIGNHFFLPAEMAPAESNRTTWTVGDKSCPTPPVSSDIIRERSTCPWYLNITHDSTVFPPSRSEAVCRCRKCLESKSTTQQCSTVYTKMTVLKRTGKCVDGLYVYEPHVIDVATACVCARTVDVNADRNEDDYKT
;
A
#
# COMPACT_ATOMS: atom_id res chain seq x y z
N MET A 1 39.66 4.15 -39.33
CA MET A 1 38.85 4.32 -38.11
C MET A 1 39.26 5.66 -37.54
N ASP A 2 38.36 6.64 -37.60
CA ASP A 2 38.68 8.06 -37.44
C ASP A 2 38.84 8.45 -35.95
N LEU A 3 39.74 9.38 -35.63
CA LEU A 3 40.02 9.81 -34.25
C LEU A 3 38.76 10.34 -33.56
N PHE A 4 37.89 11.00 -34.33
CA PHE A 4 36.58 11.46 -33.88
C PHE A 4 35.66 10.32 -33.43
N GLN A 5 35.67 9.17 -34.11
CA GLN A 5 34.82 8.04 -33.73
C GLN A 5 35.28 7.37 -32.44
N VAL A 6 36.60 7.31 -32.20
CA VAL A 6 37.17 6.76 -30.96
C VAL A 6 36.80 7.64 -29.77
N VAL A 7 36.92 8.97 -29.92
CA VAL A 7 36.55 9.93 -28.87
C VAL A 7 35.06 9.85 -28.56
N THR A 8 34.20 9.79 -29.59
CA THR A 8 32.75 9.67 -29.41
C THR A 8 32.36 8.37 -28.70
N PHE A 9 33.00 7.24 -29.04
CA PHE A 9 32.80 5.96 -28.35
C PHE A 9 33.20 6.03 -26.87
N LEU A 10 34.34 6.66 -26.55
CA LEU A 10 34.79 6.81 -25.17
C LEU A 10 33.85 7.70 -24.34
N PHE A 11 33.34 8.80 -24.91
CA PHE A 11 32.36 9.66 -24.23
C PHE A 11 31.01 8.96 -24.01
N LEU A 12 30.50 8.22 -24.99
CA LEU A 12 29.25 7.45 -24.84
C LEU A 12 29.37 6.36 -23.77
N ASN A 13 30.52 5.67 -23.70
CA ASN A 13 30.79 4.69 -22.64
C ASN A 13 30.93 5.36 -21.26
N TYR A 14 31.53 6.55 -21.18
CA TYR A 14 31.63 7.31 -19.92
C TYR A 14 30.26 7.74 -19.39
N ILE A 15 29.37 8.24 -20.26
CA ILE A 15 27.99 8.63 -19.86
C ILE A 15 27.18 7.41 -19.38
N LEU A 16 27.37 6.23 -19.98
CA LEU A 16 26.70 5.00 -19.57
C LEU A 16 27.17 4.47 -18.21
N ILE A 17 28.41 4.76 -17.79
CA ILE A 17 28.96 4.30 -16.50
C ILE A 17 28.50 5.19 -15.32
N VAL A 18 28.11 6.45 -15.56
CA VAL A 18 27.78 7.41 -14.49
C VAL A 18 26.33 7.28 -13.97
N SER A 19 25.43 6.54 -14.63
CA SER A 19 24.00 6.55 -14.30
C SER A 19 23.50 5.43 -13.39
N SER A 20 24.37 4.66 -12.72
CA SER A 20 23.95 3.61 -11.78
C SER A 20 24.42 3.86 -10.35
N ALA A 21 24.20 5.07 -9.82
CA ALA A 21 24.14 5.23 -8.37
C ALA A 21 22.84 4.57 -7.90
N SER A 22 22.92 3.30 -7.48
CA SER A 22 21.79 2.62 -6.82
C SER A 22 21.39 3.45 -5.59
N ILE A 23 20.19 4.03 -5.61
CA ILE A 23 19.65 4.72 -4.44
C ILE A 23 19.59 3.67 -3.32
N PRO A 24 20.32 3.85 -2.20
CA PRO A 24 20.31 2.87 -1.13
C PRO A 24 18.87 2.73 -0.61
N THR A 25 18.38 1.49 -0.58
CA THR A 25 17.00 1.16 -0.16
C THR A 25 16.72 1.50 1.30
N ARG A 26 17.78 1.76 2.09
CA ARG A 26 17.69 2.10 3.51
C ARG A 26 18.51 3.33 3.87
N CYS A 27 17.93 4.22 4.65
CA CYS A 27 18.65 5.38 5.18
C CYS A 27 19.74 4.92 6.15
N LYS A 28 20.93 5.51 6.04
CA LYS A 28 22.02 5.30 6.99
C LYS A 28 21.62 5.91 8.34
N ILE A 29 21.72 5.12 9.41
CA ILE A 29 21.57 5.59 10.79
C ILE A 29 22.77 6.49 11.12
N PRO A 30 22.56 7.79 11.39
CA PRO A 30 23.65 8.69 11.76
C PRO A 30 24.08 8.47 13.21
N THR A 31 25.36 8.68 13.47
CA THR A 31 26.01 8.38 14.76
C THR A 31 25.94 9.53 15.77
N ASP A 32 25.54 10.74 15.34
CA ASP A 32 25.44 11.93 16.21
C ASP A 32 24.00 12.45 16.26
N LEU A 33 23.32 12.17 17.38
CA LEU A 33 21.92 12.50 17.59
C LEU A 33 21.68 13.98 17.94
N LYS A 34 22.68 14.65 18.53
CA LYS A 34 22.52 15.99 19.14
C LYS A 34 22.60 17.10 18.09
N VAL A 35 23.59 17.02 17.20
CA VAL A 35 23.72 17.94 16.05
C VAL A 35 22.48 17.85 15.14
N ARG A 36 21.85 16.67 15.11
CA ARG A 36 20.70 16.37 14.25
C ARG A 36 19.39 17.01 14.73
N TYR A 37 19.14 17.05 16.04
CA TYR A 37 17.96 17.73 16.59
C TYR A 37 18.00 19.22 16.25
N GLU A 38 19.17 19.86 16.37
CA GLU A 38 19.34 21.28 16.08
C GLU A 38 19.24 21.62 14.58
N ASN A 39 19.72 20.74 13.69
CA ASN A 39 19.55 20.94 12.25
C ASN A 39 18.08 20.77 11.81
N LEU A 40 17.34 19.83 12.41
CA LEU A 40 15.93 19.62 12.11
C LEU A 40 15.07 20.80 12.57
N SER A 41 15.34 21.36 13.76
CA SER A 41 14.62 22.54 14.23
C SER A 41 14.84 23.78 13.36
N ASN A 42 15.95 23.83 12.61
CA ASN A 42 16.35 24.98 11.80
C ASN A 42 16.05 24.82 10.30
N ALA A 43 15.72 23.63 9.83
CA ALA A 43 15.38 23.38 8.43
C ALA A 43 13.98 23.91 8.10
N THR A 44 13.78 24.45 6.89
CA THR A 44 12.44 24.72 6.35
C THR A 44 11.79 23.39 5.98
N ILE A 45 11.29 22.69 6.99
CA ILE A 45 10.53 21.47 6.87
C ILE A 45 9.19 21.87 6.25
N GLY A 46 9.03 21.70 4.93
CA GLY A 46 7.73 21.87 4.28
C GLY A 46 6.68 20.88 4.81
N ASN A 47 5.67 20.53 4.01
CA ASN A 47 4.59 19.61 4.43
C ASN A 47 4.99 18.11 4.43
N HIS A 48 6.28 17.79 4.57
CA HIS A 48 6.77 16.41 4.54
C HIS A 48 6.88 15.82 5.94
N PHE A 49 6.51 14.55 6.07
CA PHE A 49 6.65 13.81 7.32
C PHE A 49 7.95 13.03 7.34
N PHE A 50 8.72 13.14 8.42
CA PHE A 50 10.02 12.51 8.56
C PHE A 50 9.99 11.47 9.68
N LEU A 51 10.45 10.25 9.40
CA LEU A 51 10.63 9.22 10.42
C LEU A 51 12.11 8.83 10.56
N PRO A 52 12.63 8.76 11.80
CA PRO A 52 13.92 8.16 12.08
C PRO A 52 14.01 6.72 11.56
N ALA A 53 15.17 6.34 11.04
CA ALA A 53 15.39 5.01 10.48
C ALA A 53 15.22 3.90 11.52
N GLU A 54 15.42 4.21 12.79
CA GLU A 54 15.26 3.32 13.94
C GLU A 54 13.79 3.08 14.29
N MET A 55 12.92 4.07 14.00
CA MET A 55 11.46 3.97 14.19
C MET A 55 10.75 3.42 12.95
N ALA A 56 11.39 3.51 11.79
CA ALA A 56 10.87 2.93 10.57
C ALA A 56 10.80 1.40 10.74
N PRO A 57 9.65 0.78 10.41
CA PRO A 57 9.51 -0.67 10.47
C PRO A 57 10.60 -1.29 9.59
N ALA A 58 11.36 -2.23 10.15
CA ALA A 58 12.28 -3.03 9.38
C ALA A 58 11.51 -3.75 8.28
N GLU A 59 12.14 -3.97 7.10
CA GLU A 59 11.57 -4.91 6.15
C GLU A 59 11.47 -6.26 6.85
N SER A 60 10.25 -6.62 7.20
CA SER A 60 9.93 -7.84 7.90
C SER A 60 9.30 -8.77 6.89
N ASN A 61 9.86 -9.96 6.73
CA ASN A 61 9.21 -11.08 6.02
C ASN A 61 8.00 -11.64 6.79
N ARG A 62 7.37 -10.84 7.67
CA ARG A 62 6.28 -11.31 8.51
C ARG A 62 5.05 -11.57 7.66
N THR A 63 4.63 -12.83 7.78
CA THR A 63 3.46 -13.49 7.21
C THR A 63 2.20 -12.66 7.40
N THR A 64 1.42 -12.55 6.33
CA THR A 64 0.01 -12.13 6.40
C THR A 64 -0.69 -12.91 7.50
N TRP A 65 -1.16 -12.22 8.53
CA TRP A 65 -1.86 -12.84 9.65
C TRP A 65 -3.36 -12.72 9.44
N THR A 66 -4.09 -13.81 9.57
CA THR A 66 -5.55 -13.79 9.41
C THR A 66 -6.26 -13.95 10.74
N VAL A 67 -7.27 -13.13 11.00
CA VAL A 67 -8.12 -13.18 12.19
C VAL A 67 -9.55 -13.55 11.78
N GLY A 68 -10.07 -14.60 12.38
CA GLY A 68 -11.41 -15.14 12.11
C GLY A 68 -11.38 -16.38 11.22
N ASP A 69 -12.53 -17.03 11.12
CA ASP A 69 -12.72 -18.20 10.27
C ASP A 69 -12.82 -17.80 8.80
N LYS A 70 -12.16 -18.55 7.92
CA LYS A 70 -12.16 -18.34 6.48
C LYS A 70 -13.31 -19.08 5.78
N SER A 71 -13.89 -20.07 6.44
CA SER A 71 -14.96 -20.91 5.88
C SER A 71 -16.26 -20.13 5.73
N CYS A 72 -17.04 -20.35 4.69
CA CYS A 72 -18.38 -19.78 4.59
C CYS A 72 -19.32 -20.53 5.55
N PRO A 73 -19.94 -19.88 6.55
CA PRO A 73 -20.73 -20.57 7.55
C PRO A 73 -22.05 -21.07 6.96
N THR A 74 -22.57 -22.16 7.54
CA THR A 74 -23.90 -22.72 7.23
C THR A 74 -24.50 -23.20 8.56
N PRO A 75 -25.60 -22.63 9.13
CA PRO A 75 -26.42 -21.44 8.82
C PRO A 75 -25.84 -20.13 9.45
N PRO A 76 -26.52 -18.96 9.47
CA PRO A 76 -25.95 -17.72 10.01
C PRO A 76 -25.57 -17.83 11.48
N VAL A 77 -24.45 -17.19 11.83
CA VAL A 77 -23.95 -17.18 13.20
C VAL A 77 -24.67 -16.09 14.00
N SER A 78 -25.32 -16.48 15.09
CA SER A 78 -25.79 -15.52 16.10
C SER A 78 -24.59 -14.99 16.88
N SER A 79 -24.14 -13.79 16.53
CA SER A 79 -23.00 -13.11 17.18
C SER A 79 -23.26 -11.60 17.23
N ASP A 80 -22.74 -10.93 18.25
CA ASP A 80 -22.68 -9.47 18.35
C ASP A 80 -21.63 -8.86 17.40
N ILE A 81 -20.68 -9.66 16.91
CA ILE A 81 -19.63 -9.25 15.99
C ILE A 81 -20.18 -9.14 14.56
N ILE A 82 -20.21 -7.92 14.01
CA ILE A 82 -20.80 -7.62 12.70
C ILE A 82 -20.27 -8.49 11.55
N ARG A 83 -18.96 -8.77 11.52
CA ARG A 83 -18.34 -9.57 10.45
C ARG A 83 -18.78 -11.05 10.45
N GLU A 84 -19.25 -11.55 11.59
CA GLU A 84 -19.71 -12.93 11.75
C GLU A 84 -21.20 -13.06 11.41
N ARG A 85 -22.03 -12.08 11.81
CA ARG A 85 -23.48 -12.08 11.58
C ARG A 85 -23.94 -11.42 10.27
N SER A 86 -23.02 -10.93 9.44
CA SER A 86 -23.34 -10.37 8.12
C SER A 86 -23.86 -11.46 7.18
N THR A 87 -24.76 -11.10 6.25
CA THR A 87 -25.15 -11.98 5.13
C THR A 87 -23.99 -12.27 4.18
N CYS A 88 -22.94 -11.44 4.22
CA CYS A 88 -21.67 -11.67 3.56
C CYS A 88 -20.57 -11.58 4.60
N PRO A 89 -20.34 -12.63 5.40
CA PRO A 89 -19.38 -12.59 6.48
C PRO A 89 -17.95 -12.51 5.94
N TRP A 90 -17.05 -11.94 6.72
CA TRP A 90 -15.65 -11.74 6.34
C TRP A 90 -14.70 -12.03 7.49
N TYR A 91 -13.48 -12.43 7.12
CA TYR A 91 -12.35 -12.46 8.05
C TYR A 91 -11.45 -11.26 7.80
N LEU A 92 -10.51 -10.99 8.71
CA LEU A 92 -9.53 -9.92 8.56
C LEU A 92 -8.18 -10.50 8.16
N ASN A 93 -7.58 -9.94 7.12
CA ASN A 93 -6.20 -10.18 6.75
C ASN A 93 -5.35 -8.97 7.17
N ILE A 94 -4.43 -9.17 8.10
CA ILE A 94 -3.49 -8.15 8.52
C ILE A 94 -2.31 -8.17 7.56
N THR A 95 -2.21 -7.13 6.74
CA THR A 95 -1.15 -6.92 5.77
C THR A 95 -0.07 -6.04 6.39
N HIS A 96 1.19 -6.28 6.01
CA HIS A 96 2.32 -5.47 6.44
C HIS A 96 3.09 -4.97 5.23
N ASP A 97 3.27 -3.66 5.16
CA ASP A 97 4.03 -2.96 4.14
C ASP A 97 4.92 -1.92 4.81
N SER A 98 6.21 -2.24 4.92
CA SER A 98 7.20 -1.37 5.56
C SER A 98 7.47 -0.07 4.80
N THR A 99 6.96 0.08 3.57
CA THR A 99 7.12 1.29 2.76
C THR A 99 6.06 2.35 3.05
N VAL A 100 5.04 2.03 3.83
CA VAL A 100 3.98 2.96 4.24
C VAL A 100 3.88 3.09 5.76
N PHE A 101 3.31 4.20 6.23
CA PHE A 101 2.96 4.41 7.63
C PHE A 101 1.44 4.71 7.75
N PRO A 102 0.73 4.06 8.70
CA PRO A 102 1.19 2.94 9.51
C PRO A 102 1.48 1.70 8.63
N PRO A 103 2.47 0.87 8.98
CA PRO A 103 2.91 -0.22 8.10
C PRO A 103 2.02 -1.45 8.15
N SER A 104 1.22 -1.61 9.21
CA SER A 104 0.27 -2.72 9.33
C SER A 104 -1.15 -2.19 9.21
N ARG A 105 -1.98 -2.89 8.45
CA ARG A 105 -3.40 -2.59 8.32
C ARG A 105 -4.22 -3.88 8.21
N SER A 106 -5.47 -3.81 8.64
CA SER A 106 -6.42 -4.93 8.54
C SER A 106 -7.31 -4.73 7.33
N GLU A 107 -7.42 -5.75 6.48
CA GLU A 107 -8.26 -5.76 5.29
C GLU A 107 -9.31 -6.87 5.37
N ALA A 108 -10.55 -6.55 5.04
CA ALA A 108 -11.65 -7.50 4.99
C ALA A 108 -11.52 -8.44 3.79
N VAL A 109 -11.77 -9.73 4.02
CA VAL A 109 -11.85 -10.73 2.95
C VAL A 109 -13.12 -11.54 3.10
N CYS A 110 -13.96 -11.53 2.05
CA CYS A 110 -15.25 -12.20 2.08
C CYS A 110 -15.07 -13.72 2.18
N ARG A 111 -15.79 -14.35 3.12
CA ARG A 111 -15.76 -15.81 3.34
C ARG A 111 -16.63 -16.55 2.32
N CYS A 112 -17.68 -15.89 1.83
CA CYS A 112 -18.68 -16.46 0.94
C CYS A 112 -18.64 -15.78 -0.43
N ARG A 113 -18.98 -16.53 -1.48
CA ARG A 113 -19.22 -15.97 -2.83
C ARG A 113 -20.65 -15.48 -2.98
N LYS A 114 -21.62 -16.25 -2.49
CA LYS A 114 -23.05 -15.88 -2.48
C LYS A 114 -23.43 -15.33 -1.12
N CYS A 115 -24.44 -14.47 -1.11
CA CYS A 115 -25.01 -13.99 0.14
C CYS A 115 -25.70 -15.15 0.88
N LEU A 116 -25.44 -15.27 2.17
CA LEU A 116 -26.18 -16.16 3.05
C LEU A 116 -27.66 -15.78 3.02
N GLU A 117 -28.51 -16.80 3.04
CA GLU A 117 -29.98 -16.69 3.05
C GLU A 117 -30.62 -16.02 1.82
N SER A 118 -29.84 -15.50 0.87
CA SER A 118 -30.41 -14.97 -0.37
C SER A 118 -30.88 -16.12 -1.27
N LYS A 119 -32.15 -16.03 -1.70
CA LYS A 119 -32.71 -16.87 -2.75
C LYS A 119 -32.43 -16.32 -4.15
N SER A 120 -31.84 -15.12 -4.25
CA SER A 120 -31.55 -14.49 -5.53
C SER A 120 -30.30 -15.10 -6.17
N THR A 121 -30.38 -15.40 -7.46
CA THR A 121 -29.24 -15.81 -8.28
C THR A 121 -28.42 -14.61 -8.78
N THR A 122 -28.96 -13.40 -8.67
CA THR A 122 -28.34 -12.14 -9.16
C THR A 122 -27.71 -11.34 -8.03
N GLN A 123 -27.44 -11.96 -6.87
CA GLN A 123 -26.79 -11.32 -5.74
C GLN A 123 -25.56 -12.11 -5.31
N GLN A 124 -24.49 -11.40 -5.00
CA GLN A 124 -23.23 -11.98 -4.56
C GLN A 124 -22.59 -11.14 -3.48
N CYS A 125 -21.70 -11.77 -2.71
CA CYS A 125 -20.86 -11.04 -1.80
C CYS A 125 -19.78 -10.27 -2.56
N SER A 126 -19.66 -8.99 -2.24
CA SER A 126 -18.68 -8.09 -2.82
C SER A 126 -17.93 -7.36 -1.72
N THR A 127 -16.64 -7.13 -1.95
CA THR A 127 -15.78 -6.37 -1.04
C THR A 127 -16.07 -4.88 -1.17
N VAL A 128 -16.20 -4.19 -0.04
CA VAL A 128 -16.27 -2.72 0.03
C VAL A 128 -14.86 -2.18 0.22
N TYR A 129 -14.43 -1.31 -0.69
CA TYR A 129 -13.17 -0.60 -0.60
C TYR A 129 -13.42 0.84 -0.13
N THR A 130 -12.62 1.30 0.83
CA THR A 130 -12.62 2.67 1.32
C THR A 130 -11.28 3.32 1.04
N LYS A 131 -11.30 4.57 0.57
CA LYS A 131 -10.09 5.39 0.38
C LYS A 131 -9.50 5.75 1.75
N MET A 132 -8.24 5.41 1.97
CA MET A 132 -7.49 5.75 3.18
C MET A 132 -6.21 6.48 2.80
N THR A 133 -5.89 7.56 3.51
CA THR A 133 -4.61 8.25 3.37
C THR A 133 -3.56 7.56 4.24
N VAL A 134 -2.43 7.21 3.62
CA VAL A 134 -1.22 6.69 4.25
C VAL A 134 -0.04 7.58 3.91
N LEU A 135 1.04 7.47 4.68
CA LEU A 135 2.29 8.13 4.36
C LEU A 135 3.18 7.14 3.63
N LYS A 136 3.53 7.40 2.37
CA LYS A 136 4.37 6.53 1.55
C LYS A 136 5.80 7.04 1.50
N ARG A 137 6.77 6.14 1.70
CA ARG A 137 8.19 6.45 1.66
C ARG A 137 8.60 6.84 0.24
N THR A 138 9.24 8.00 0.10
CA THR A 138 9.66 8.57 -1.20
C THR A 138 10.95 7.97 -1.76
N GLY A 139 11.64 7.13 -0.99
CA GLY A 139 12.98 6.63 -1.31
C GLY A 139 14.10 7.66 -1.05
N LYS A 140 13.76 8.89 -0.65
CA LYS A 140 14.73 9.93 -0.27
C LYS A 140 15.05 9.83 1.22
N CYS A 141 16.30 10.15 1.55
CA CYS A 141 16.79 10.33 2.90
C CYS A 141 17.31 11.75 3.07
N VAL A 142 16.90 12.43 4.14
CA VAL A 142 17.46 13.74 4.54
C VAL A 142 18.04 13.55 5.93
N ASP A 143 19.36 13.74 6.07
CA ASP A 143 20.10 13.55 7.31
C ASP A 143 19.79 12.22 8.01
N GLY A 144 19.64 11.13 7.24
CA GLY A 144 19.32 9.78 7.74
C GLY A 144 17.85 9.55 8.14
N LEU A 145 16.96 10.53 7.89
CA LEU A 145 15.52 10.37 8.09
C LEU A 145 14.86 9.99 6.77
N TYR A 146 13.93 9.05 6.81
CA TYR A 146 13.09 8.75 5.66
C TYR A 146 12.09 9.88 5.44
N VAL A 147 11.98 10.32 4.19
CA VAL A 147 10.98 11.31 3.78
C VAL A 147 9.72 10.59 3.30
N TYR A 148 8.57 10.95 3.87
CA TYR A 148 7.27 10.43 3.48
C TYR A 148 6.37 11.53 2.92
N GLU A 149 5.50 11.13 2.01
CA GLU A 149 4.47 11.97 1.40
C GLU A 149 3.09 11.31 1.54
N PRO A 150 2.00 12.09 1.66
CA PRO A 150 0.64 11.55 1.66
C PRO A 150 0.33 10.81 0.37
N HIS A 151 -0.29 9.64 0.49
CA HIS A 151 -0.75 8.82 -0.63
C HIS A 151 -2.10 8.19 -0.28
N VAL A 152 -3.01 8.09 -1.24
CA VAL A 152 -4.33 7.47 -1.04
C VAL A 152 -4.29 6.02 -1.52
N ILE A 153 -4.76 5.09 -0.69
CA ILE A 153 -4.89 3.67 -1.02
C ILE A 153 -6.34 3.21 -0.86
N ASP A 154 -6.71 2.15 -1.57
CA ASP A 154 -7.96 1.43 -1.34
C ASP A 154 -7.75 0.36 -0.28
N VAL A 155 -8.59 0.37 0.77
CA VAL A 155 -8.55 -0.61 1.85
C VAL A 155 -9.87 -1.36 1.88
N ALA A 156 -9.83 -2.69 1.83
CA ALA A 156 -11.01 -3.51 1.99
C ALA A 156 -11.52 -3.40 3.44
N THR A 157 -12.71 -2.83 3.66
CA THR A 157 -13.23 -2.54 5.01
C THR A 157 -14.36 -3.47 5.43
N ALA A 158 -15.11 -4.01 4.47
CA ALA A 158 -16.24 -4.89 4.74
C ALA A 158 -16.59 -5.76 3.52
N CYS A 159 -17.53 -6.68 3.72
CA CYS A 159 -18.21 -7.38 2.65
C CYS A 159 -19.72 -7.14 2.74
N VAL A 160 -20.35 -6.98 1.57
CA VAL A 160 -21.78 -6.69 1.44
C VAL A 160 -22.43 -7.60 0.41
N CYS A 161 -23.73 -7.84 0.58
CA CYS A 161 -24.53 -8.48 -0.45
C CYS A 161 -24.97 -7.44 -1.48
N ALA A 162 -24.48 -7.56 -2.71
CA ALA A 162 -24.79 -6.63 -3.79
C ALA A 162 -25.36 -7.38 -5.00
N ARG A 163 -26.11 -6.67 -5.85
CA ARG A 163 -26.52 -7.21 -7.15
C ARG A 163 -25.29 -7.47 -8.01
N THR A 164 -25.30 -8.56 -8.77
CA THR A 164 -24.29 -8.80 -9.80
C THR A 164 -24.38 -7.70 -10.84
N VAL A 165 -23.24 -7.15 -11.25
CA VAL A 165 -23.19 -6.29 -12.43
C VAL A 165 -23.15 -7.22 -13.63
N ASP A 166 -24.27 -7.32 -14.34
CA ASP A 166 -24.28 -8.00 -15.63
C ASP A 166 -23.43 -7.15 -16.58
N VAL A 167 -22.27 -7.66 -16.99
CA VAL A 167 -21.43 -7.02 -18.02
C VAL A 167 -22.12 -7.21 -19.38
N ASN A 168 -23.24 -6.53 -19.55
CA ASN A 168 -23.96 -6.27 -20.79
C ASN A 168 -24.51 -4.84 -20.71
N ALA A 169 -23.60 -3.89 -20.53
CA ALA A 169 -23.83 -2.46 -20.73
C ALA A 169 -22.51 -1.91 -21.28
N ASP A 170 -22.63 -1.23 -22.42
CA ASP A 170 -21.58 -0.93 -23.38
C ASP A 170 -20.28 -0.37 -22.77
N ARG A 171 -19.16 -0.84 -23.32
CA ARG A 171 -17.92 -0.08 -23.34
C ARG A 171 -18.14 1.16 -24.21
N ASN A 172 -18.73 2.21 -23.65
CA ASN A 172 -18.48 3.56 -24.12
C ASN A 172 -17.36 4.13 -23.25
N GLU A 173 -16.15 3.78 -23.68
CA GLU A 173 -14.89 4.39 -23.29
C GLU A 173 -14.89 5.82 -23.85
N ASP A 174 -15.64 6.74 -23.22
CA ASP A 174 -15.61 8.19 -23.53
C ASP A 174 -16.26 8.99 -22.37
N ASP A 175 -15.75 8.86 -21.14
CA ASP A 175 -15.92 9.93 -20.14
C ASP A 175 -14.86 9.89 -19.03
N TYR A 176 -13.61 10.15 -19.41
CA TYR A 176 -12.63 10.75 -18.49
C TYR A 176 -11.78 11.76 -19.26
N LYS A 177 -12.45 12.78 -19.76
CA LYS A 177 -11.85 14.08 -20.05
C LYS A 177 -12.85 15.16 -19.67
N THR A 178 -12.74 15.67 -18.45
CA THR A 178 -12.83 17.10 -18.15
C THR A 178 -12.03 17.38 -16.88
#